data_AF-A0A348WPI9-F1
#
_entry.id   AF-A0A348WPI9-F1
#
_cell.length_a   1.000
_cell.length_b   1.000
_cell.length_c   1.000
_cell.angle_alpha   90.00
_cell.angle_beta   90.00
_cell.angle_gamma   90.00
#
_symmetry.space_group_name_H-M   'P 1'
#
loop_
_entity.id
_entity.type
_entity.pdbx_description
1 polymer ?
#
loop_
_entity_poly.entity_id
_entity_poly.type
_entity_poly.pdbx_seq_one_letter_code
_entity_poly.pdbx_strand_id
1 'polypeptide(L)' 'LSLRGLVGDPDGVEVIREEIQGPVEQAEALGIELAEKLLARGAGEILKAVYDQHD' A
#
# COMPACT_ATOMS: atom_id res chain seq x y z
N LEU A 1 3.86 15.31 -9.02
CA LEU A 1 2.80 14.49 -8.41
C LEU A 1 3.29 13.98 -7.06
N SER A 2 2.47 14.06 -6.02
CA SER A 2 2.70 13.38 -4.73
C SER A 2 1.60 12.34 -4.57
N LEU A 3 1.99 11.10 -4.28
CA LEU A 3 1.10 9.97 -4.04
C LEU A 3 1.32 9.45 -2.62
N ARG A 4 0.23 9.20 -1.91
CA ARG A 4 0.24 8.60 -0.58
C ARG A 4 -0.58 7.33 -0.60
N GLY A 5 -0.04 6.27 -0.02
CA GLY A 5 -0.65 4.95 0.04
C GLY A 5 -0.71 4.45 1.47
N LEU A 6 -1.74 3.65 1.76
CA LEU A 6 -1.98 3.07 3.07
C LEU A 6 -2.59 1.67 2.90
N VAL A 7 -2.12 0.72 3.71
CA VAL A 7 -2.74 -0.58 3.93
C VAL A 7 -2.88 -0.78 5.43
N GLY A 8 -4.07 -1.13 5.88
CA GLY A 8 -4.32 -1.41 7.29
C GLY A 8 -5.35 -2.51 7.46
N ASP A 9 -5.32 -3.17 8.61
CA ASP A 9 -6.30 -4.19 8.94
C ASP A 9 -7.66 -3.54 9.27
N PRO A 10 -8.78 -4.30 9.21
CA PRO A 10 -10.12 -3.76 9.45
C PRO A 10 -10.34 -3.25 10.87
N ASP A 11 -9.62 -3.81 11.86
CA ASP A 11 -9.68 -3.39 13.25
C ASP A 11 -8.75 -2.19 13.55
N GLY A 12 -7.90 -1.81 12.59
CA GLY A 12 -7.03 -0.63 12.63
C GLY A 12 -5.84 -0.74 13.58
N VAL A 13 -5.51 -1.96 14.01
CA VAL A 13 -4.39 -2.27 14.91
C VAL A 13 -3.04 -2.07 14.21
N GLU A 14 -2.97 -2.42 12.94
CA GLU A 14 -1.79 -2.35 12.10
C GLU A 14 -2.09 -1.53 10.85
N VAL A 15 -1.25 -0.51 10.61
CA VAL A 15 -1.39 0.34 9.43
C VAL A 15 -0.03 0.74 8.89
N ILE A 16 0.24 0.35 7.66
CA ILE A 16 1.44 0.69 6.89
C ILE A 16 1.11 1.85 5.97
N ARG A 17 1.97 2.88 5.98
CA ARG A 17 1.83 4.09 5.16
C ARG A 17 3.12 4.36 4.43
N GLU A 18 2.99 4.79 3.19
CA GLU A 18 4.10 5.22 2.34
C GLU A 18 3.73 6.45 1.52
N GLU A 19 4.74 7.21 1.13
CA GLU A 19 4.60 8.37 0.24
C GLU A 19 5.69 8.32 -0.83
N ILE A 20 5.32 8.73 -2.05
CA ILE A 20 6.27 8.91 -3.14
C ILE A 20 5.95 10.19 -3.91
N GLN A 21 6.98 10.85 -4.41
CA GLN A 21 6.85 12.06 -5.22
C GLN A 21 7.67 11.95 -6.50
N GLY A 22 7.14 12.47 -7.59
CA GLY A 22 7.82 12.45 -8.88
C GLY A 22 7.07 13.21 -9.98
N PRO A 23 7.58 13.18 -11.23
CA PRO A 23 6.96 13.81 -12.38
C PRO A 23 5.54 13.26 -12.65
N VAL A 24 4.64 14.09 -13.19
CA VAL A 24 3.25 13.67 -13.47
C VAL A 24 3.21 12.63 -14.59
N GLU A 25 4.16 12.71 -15.52
CA GLU A 25 4.36 11.80 -16.63
C GLU A 25 4.67 10.37 -16.19
N GLN A 26 5.09 10.18 -14.94
CA GLN A 26 5.44 8.88 -14.35
C GLN A 26 4.37 8.37 -13.37
N ALA A 27 3.16 8.93 -13.37
CA ALA A 27 2.14 8.63 -12.37
C ALA A 27 1.87 7.12 -12.17
N GLU A 28 1.81 6.35 -13.26
CA GLU A 28 1.60 4.90 -13.20
C GLU A 28 2.78 4.18 -12.55
N ALA A 29 4.01 4.48 -12.99
CA ALA A 29 5.22 3.89 -12.43
C ALA A 29 5.37 4.23 -10.94
N LEU A 30 5.07 5.47 -10.54
CA LEU A 30 5.06 5.89 -9.14
C LEU A 30 4.03 5.11 -8.31
N GLY A 31 2.86 4.81 -8.89
CA GLY A 31 1.84 3.98 -8.24
C GLY A 31 2.28 2.54 -8.00
N ILE A 32 2.94 1.93 -9.00
CA ILE A 32 3.49 0.57 -8.89
C ILE A 32 4.59 0.55 -7.82
N GLU A 33 5.54 1.49 -7.88
CA GLU A 33 6.64 1.57 -6.90
C GLU A 33 6.10 1.77 -5.47
N LEU A 34 5.06 2.60 -5.30
CA LEU A 34 4.41 2.80 -4.01
C LEU A 34 3.78 1.50 -3.49
N ALA A 35 3.11 0.72 -4.34
CA ALA A 35 2.53 -0.56 -3.98
C ALA A 35 3.61 -1.59 -3.59
N GLU A 36 4.71 -1.66 -4.34
CA GLU A 36 5.85 -2.53 -4.02
C GLU A 36 6.48 -2.18 -2.67
N LYS A 37 6.63 -0.87 -2.36
CA LYS A 37 7.12 -0.42 -1.03
C LYS A 37 6.20 -0.86 0.10
N LEU A 38 4.88 -0.72 -0.09
CA LEU A 38 3.91 -1.18 0.91
C LEU A 38 4.01 -2.69 1.11
N LEU A 39 4.07 -3.48 0.04
CA LEU A 39 4.19 -4.93 0.10
C LEU A 39 5.48 -5.39 0.79
N ALA A 40 6.61 -4.76 0.46
CA ALA A 40 7.91 -5.04 1.08
C ALA A 40 7.93 -4.75 2.60
N ARG A 41 7.04 -3.86 3.07
CA ARG A 41 6.87 -3.54 4.49
C ARG A 41 5.89 -4.45 5.24
N GLY A 42 5.33 -5.47 4.59
CA GLY A 42 4.41 -6.42 5.22
C GLY A 42 2.93 -6.17 4.88
N ALA A 43 2.61 -5.23 3.99
CA ALA A 43 1.20 -4.98 3.61
C ALA A 43 0.52 -6.21 3.00
N GLY A 44 1.27 -7.14 2.42
CA GLY A 44 0.75 -8.40 1.91
C GLY A 44 0.15 -9.31 2.99
N GLU A 45 0.67 -9.28 4.22
CA GLU A 45 0.16 -10.08 5.33
C GLU A 45 -1.20 -9.54 5.80
N ILE A 46 -1.32 -8.22 5.90
CA ILE A 46 -2.57 -7.53 6.20
C ILE A 46 -3.63 -7.84 5.13
N LEU A 47 -3.27 -7.72 3.84
CA LEU A 47 -4.19 -8.01 2.74
C LEU A 47 -4.66 -9.47 2.79
N LYS A 48 -3.73 -10.42 3.00
CA LYS A 48 -4.06 -11.83 3.11
C LYS A 48 -5.04 -12.10 4.25
N ALA A 49 -4.78 -11.54 5.44
CA ALA A 49 -5.65 -11.71 6.60
C ALA A 49 -7.08 -11.19 6.35
N VAL A 50 -7.25 -10.15 5.52
CA VAL A 50 -8.58 -9.64 5.12
C VAL A 50 -9.28 -10.59 4.16
N TYR A 51 -8.58 -11.07 3.12
CA TYR A 51 -9.18 -11.96 2.12
C TYR A 51 -9.55 -13.33 2.70
N ASP A 52 -8.75 -13.85 3.64
CA ASP A 52 -9.00 -15.13 4.30
C ASP A 52 -10.20 -15.07 5.29
N GLN A 53 -10.68 -13.88 5.67
CA GLN A 53 -11.86 -13.69 6.56
C GLN A 53 -13.20 -13.64 5.82
N HIS A 54 -13.19 -13.67 4.49
CA HIS A 54 -14.39 -13.51 3.64
C HIS A 54 -14.98 -14.82 3.09
N ASP A 55 -14.58 -15.99 3.62
CA ASP A 55 -15.15 -17.32 3.32
C ASP A 55 -16.21 -17.79 4.33
#